data_AF-A0A7S3GKD3-F1
#
_entry.id   AF-A0A7S3GKD3-F1
#
_cell.length_a   1.000
_cell.length_b   1.000
_cell.length_c   1.000
_cell.angle_alpha   90.00
_cell.angle_beta   90.00
_cell.angle_gamma   90.00
#
_symmetry.space_group_name_H-M   'P 1'
#
loop_
_entity.id
_entity.type
_entity.pdbx_description
1 polymer ?
#
loop_
_entity_poly.entity_id
_entity_poly.type
_entity_poly.pdbx_seq_one_letter_code
_entity_poly.pdbx_strand_id
1 'polypeptide(L)'
;VMMRCTGGGVRERERGRLLAGSSSFGGTLYTWGYGGSYQLGTNRLDASGCVRAPREVEEMECHNIMQVAASKFHSVALTSDGTVFTFGHGPALGLSGNAASVGQQTASAVLPTPVRGLASKGVVQIGCGKYHTVVLTYSGEVFSWGGNKYGQTGHSWRNLKGVEEVVSQPRRVGVREGAAARWVSASNTHTLVITADGVPLTCGSNKHGALGRSVTA
;
A
#
# COMPACT_ATOMS: atom_id res chain seq x y z
N VAL A 1 15.65 -4.65 3.28
CA VAL A 1 14.35 -5.21 2.82
C VAL A 1 14.40 -5.45 1.31
N MET A 2 13.86 -6.57 0.82
CA MET A 2 14.00 -7.00 -0.58
C MET A 2 12.64 -7.22 -1.25
N MET A 3 12.44 -6.64 -2.43
CA MET A 3 11.15 -6.61 -3.12
C MET A 3 11.30 -6.96 -4.61
N ARG A 4 10.59 -8.01 -5.05
CA ARG A 4 10.59 -8.46 -6.46
C ARG A 4 9.25 -8.20 -7.15
N CYS A 5 9.25 -7.36 -8.18
CA CYS A 5 8.08 -7.10 -9.01
C CYS A 5 8.06 -8.01 -10.25
N THR A 6 6.96 -8.74 -10.49
CA THR A 6 6.77 -9.50 -11.75
C THR A 6 5.60 -8.92 -12.53
N GLY A 7 5.59 -9.01 -13.86
CA GLY A 7 4.52 -8.47 -14.70
C GLY A 7 3.12 -9.04 -14.40
N GLY A 8 3.04 -10.17 -13.68
CA GLY A 8 1.80 -10.84 -13.25
C GLY A 8 1.49 -10.76 -11.74
N GLY A 9 2.31 -10.09 -10.92
CA GLY A 9 2.16 -10.02 -9.46
C GLY A 9 3.50 -9.90 -8.72
N VAL A 10 3.50 -9.75 -7.40
CA VAL A 10 4.72 -9.54 -6.61
C VAL A 10 4.98 -10.76 -5.73
N ARG A 11 6.24 -11.20 -5.63
CA ARG A 11 6.71 -12.11 -4.58
C ARG A 11 7.59 -11.33 -3.62
N GLU A 12 7.10 -11.12 -2.41
CA GLU A 12 7.92 -10.62 -1.32
C GLU A 12 8.83 -11.75 -0.81
N ARG A 13 10.09 -11.42 -0.51
CA ARG A 13 10.97 -12.31 0.24
C ARG A 13 11.70 -11.45 1.26
N GLU A 14 11.08 -11.28 2.42
CA GLU A 14 11.82 -10.88 3.62
C GLU A 14 12.90 -11.95 3.87
N ARG A 15 14.18 -11.58 3.78
CA ARG A 15 15.22 -12.42 4.40
C ARG A 15 15.20 -12.12 5.89
N GLY A 16 14.61 -13.04 6.65
CA GLY A 16 15.05 -13.28 8.02
C GLY A 16 16.53 -13.68 8.00
N ARG A 17 17.41 -12.80 8.45
CA ARG A 17 18.67 -13.19 9.07
C ARG A 17 19.02 -12.15 10.13
N LEU A 18 18.62 -12.46 11.36
CA LEU A 18 19.20 -11.88 12.57
C LEU A 18 20.72 -12.09 12.49
N LEU A 19 21.48 -11.04 12.20
CA LEU A 19 22.81 -10.92 12.77
C LEU A 19 22.61 -10.26 14.13
N ALA A 20 22.72 -11.05 15.18
CA ALA A 20 22.69 -10.55 16.55
C ALA A 20 23.73 -9.44 16.69
N GLY A 21 23.29 -8.19 16.93
CA GLY A 21 24.18 -7.08 17.25
C GLY A 21 23.85 -5.70 16.67
N SER A 22 22.96 -5.55 15.68
CA SER A 22 22.57 -4.22 15.17
C SER A 22 21.25 -3.76 15.80
N SER A 23 21.28 -2.70 16.60
CA SER A 23 20.11 -2.08 17.24
C SER A 23 19.22 -1.28 16.28
N SER A 24 19.51 -1.29 14.97
CA SER A 24 18.61 -0.78 13.94
C SER A 24 17.73 -1.92 13.41
N PHE A 25 16.45 -1.92 13.78
CA PHE A 25 15.48 -2.94 13.37
C PHE A 25 15.03 -2.83 11.89
N GLY A 26 15.79 -2.14 11.03
CA GLY A 26 15.44 -1.98 9.62
C GLY A 26 16.61 -2.07 8.68
N GLY A 27 16.32 -1.94 7.40
CA GLY A 27 17.35 -2.09 6.38
C GLY A 27 17.05 -1.40 5.08
N THR A 28 18.09 -1.28 4.27
CA THR A 28 18.10 -0.72 2.92
C THR A 28 17.07 -1.36 1.99
N LEU A 29 16.41 -0.56 1.15
CA LEU A 29 15.45 -1.04 0.14
C LEU A 29 16.18 -1.57 -1.10
N TYR A 30 15.94 -2.84 -1.45
CA TYR A 30 16.36 -3.40 -2.74
C TYR A 30 15.13 -3.79 -3.58
N THR A 31 15.08 -3.33 -4.83
CA THR A 31 14.01 -3.66 -5.79
C THR A 31 14.58 -4.31 -7.04
N TRP A 32 13.82 -5.24 -7.63
CA TRP A 32 14.14 -5.81 -8.95
C TRP A 32 12.92 -6.41 -9.65
N GLY A 33 13.07 -6.69 -10.94
CA GLY A 33 12.07 -7.29 -11.80
C GLY A 33 11.49 -6.30 -12.81
N TYR A 34 10.18 -6.37 -13.06
CA TYR A 34 9.52 -5.50 -14.04
C TYR A 34 9.29 -4.10 -13.46
N GLY A 35 9.68 -3.06 -14.22
CA GLY A 35 9.61 -1.66 -13.82
C GLY A 35 8.74 -0.77 -14.72
N GLY A 36 7.97 -1.34 -15.65
CA GLY A 36 7.18 -0.57 -16.61
C GLY A 36 5.99 0.21 -16.04
N SER A 37 5.70 0.07 -14.74
CA SER A 37 4.74 0.93 -14.03
C SER A 37 5.42 1.76 -12.94
N TYR A 38 6.74 1.89 -12.98
CA TYR A 38 7.56 2.58 -11.98
C TYR A 38 7.54 1.98 -10.56
N GLN A 39 6.97 0.80 -10.41
CA GLN A 39 6.83 0.09 -9.13
C GLN A 39 8.16 -0.38 -8.52
N LEU A 40 9.29 -0.09 -9.16
CA LEU A 40 10.63 -0.35 -8.62
C LEU A 40 11.23 0.86 -7.90
N GLY A 41 10.65 2.06 -8.06
CA GLY A 41 11.13 3.26 -7.37
C GLY A 41 12.48 3.73 -7.89
N THR A 42 12.81 3.44 -9.15
CA THR A 42 14.09 3.81 -9.76
C THR A 42 13.91 4.12 -11.25
N ASN A 43 14.73 5.02 -11.77
CA ASN A 43 14.86 5.30 -13.20
C ASN A 43 15.91 4.40 -13.90
N ARG A 44 16.57 3.49 -13.17
CA ARG A 44 17.67 2.66 -13.67
C ARG A 44 17.18 1.31 -14.20
N LEU A 45 16.45 1.35 -15.31
CA LEU A 45 15.95 0.16 -15.99
C LEU A 45 16.86 -0.25 -17.16
N ASP A 46 16.91 -1.54 -17.49
CA ASP A 46 17.51 -2.03 -18.72
C ASP A 46 16.65 -1.70 -19.96
N ALA A 47 17.15 -2.03 -21.16
CA ALA A 47 16.43 -1.79 -22.42
C ALA A 47 15.05 -2.49 -22.51
N SER A 48 14.80 -3.50 -21.67
CA SER A 48 13.51 -4.19 -21.57
C SER A 48 12.60 -3.63 -20.46
N GLY A 49 12.96 -2.50 -19.84
CA GLY A 49 12.21 -1.89 -18.75
C GLY A 49 12.28 -2.68 -17.44
N CYS A 50 13.34 -3.45 -17.23
CA CYS A 50 13.51 -4.35 -16.09
C CYS A 50 14.79 -4.07 -15.30
N VAL A 51 14.82 -4.54 -14.05
CA VAL A 51 16.02 -4.66 -13.21
C VAL A 51 16.26 -6.15 -12.97
N ARG A 52 17.38 -6.70 -13.46
CA ARG A 52 17.58 -8.16 -13.52
C ARG A 52 18.02 -8.80 -12.20
N ALA A 53 18.61 -8.03 -11.30
CA ALA A 53 19.09 -8.48 -10.00
C ALA A 53 18.74 -7.44 -8.92
N PRO A 54 18.62 -7.83 -7.63
CA PRO A 54 18.35 -6.89 -6.55
C PRO A 54 19.26 -5.66 -6.63
N ARG A 55 18.67 -4.47 -6.75
CA ARG A 55 19.37 -3.19 -6.81
C ARG A 55 18.85 -2.30 -5.70
N GLU A 56 19.76 -1.59 -5.06
CA GLU A 56 19.42 -0.60 -4.04
C GLU A 56 18.64 0.57 -4.63
N VAL A 57 17.62 1.03 -3.91
CA VAL A 57 16.90 2.27 -4.20
C VAL A 57 17.58 3.38 -3.42
N GLU A 58 18.56 4.03 -4.05
CA GLU A 58 19.43 5.06 -3.44
C GLU A 58 18.62 6.23 -2.87
N GLU A 59 17.45 6.54 -3.45
CA GLU A 59 16.53 7.55 -2.95
C GLU A 59 15.99 7.25 -1.54
N MET A 60 16.16 6.02 -1.06
CA MET A 60 15.75 5.56 0.27
C MET A 60 16.93 5.24 1.19
N GLU A 61 18.18 5.56 0.81
CA GLU A 61 19.38 5.23 1.58
C GLU A 61 19.36 5.83 3.01
N CYS A 62 18.85 7.06 3.15
CA CYS A 62 18.74 7.73 4.44
C CYS A 62 17.52 7.28 5.28
N HIS A 63 16.76 6.30 4.79
CA HIS A 63 15.53 5.82 5.41
C HIS A 63 15.66 4.37 5.87
N ASN A 64 15.36 4.13 7.14
CA ASN A 64 15.39 2.80 7.72
C ASN A 64 14.07 2.05 7.44
N ILE A 65 14.05 1.14 6.46
CA ILE A 65 12.82 0.46 6.01
C ILE A 65 12.43 -0.69 6.96
N MET A 66 11.17 -0.67 7.40
CA MET A 66 10.53 -1.69 8.24
C MET A 66 9.73 -2.70 7.44
N GLN A 67 8.94 -2.22 6.47
CA GLN A 67 8.00 -3.06 5.74
C GLN A 67 7.92 -2.57 4.29
N VAL A 68 7.71 -3.50 3.36
CA VAL A 68 7.35 -3.19 1.96
C VAL A 68 6.08 -3.94 1.59
N ALA A 69 5.32 -3.38 0.67
CA ALA A 69 4.18 -4.06 0.08
C ALA A 69 4.04 -3.58 -1.36
N ALA A 70 3.56 -4.47 -2.24
CA ALA A 70 3.66 -4.21 -3.67
C ALA A 70 2.57 -4.87 -4.47
N SER A 71 2.18 -4.22 -5.56
CA SER A 71 1.20 -4.69 -6.52
C SER A 71 1.76 -4.68 -7.93
N LYS A 72 0.87 -4.94 -8.91
CA LYS A 72 1.23 -4.82 -10.32
C LYS A 72 1.64 -3.39 -10.69
N PHE A 73 1.02 -2.38 -10.08
CA PHE A 73 1.13 -0.99 -10.54
C PHE A 73 1.90 -0.09 -9.59
N HIS A 74 1.87 -0.37 -8.29
CA HIS A 74 2.48 0.48 -7.29
C HIS A 74 3.05 -0.32 -6.12
N SER A 75 3.83 0.39 -5.35
CA SER A 75 4.63 -0.12 -4.25
C SER A 75 4.56 0.85 -3.09
N VAL A 76 4.68 0.30 -1.90
CA VAL A 76 4.55 1.00 -0.64
C VAL A 76 5.71 0.57 0.25
N ALA A 77 6.41 1.53 0.86
CA ALA A 77 7.44 1.29 1.84
C ALA A 77 7.12 2.02 3.14
N LEU A 78 7.34 1.37 4.27
CA LEU A 78 7.18 1.92 5.61
C LEU A 78 8.55 2.03 6.26
N THR A 79 8.88 3.21 6.78
CA THR A 79 10.11 3.48 7.52
C THR A 79 9.91 3.37 9.03
N SER A 80 10.99 3.28 9.79
CA SER A 80 10.94 3.14 11.26
C SER A 80 10.40 4.37 12.00
N ASP A 81 10.42 5.55 11.36
CA ASP A 81 9.79 6.77 11.88
C ASP A 81 8.28 6.85 11.55
N GLY A 82 7.72 5.82 10.91
CA GLY A 82 6.31 5.75 10.54
C GLY A 82 5.96 6.49 9.26
N THR A 83 6.95 6.97 8.48
CA THR A 83 6.71 7.57 7.17
C THR A 83 6.36 6.50 6.13
N VAL A 84 5.33 6.77 5.34
CA VAL A 84 4.91 5.90 4.23
C VAL A 84 5.33 6.52 2.92
N PHE A 85 6.06 5.77 2.13
CA PHE A 85 6.46 6.13 0.76
C PHE A 85 5.67 5.31 -0.24
N THR A 86 5.26 5.93 -1.34
CA THR A 86 4.64 5.26 -2.48
C THR A 86 5.38 5.58 -3.76
N PHE A 87 5.43 4.61 -4.66
CA PHE A 87 5.98 4.75 -6.01
C PHE A 87 5.29 3.79 -6.96
N GLY A 88 5.30 4.11 -8.24
CA GLY A 88 4.58 3.39 -9.26
C GLY A 88 3.56 4.24 -10.01
N HIS A 89 2.42 3.65 -10.35
CA HIS A 89 1.39 4.26 -11.16
C HIS A 89 -0.01 4.04 -10.55
N GLY A 90 -0.84 5.08 -10.62
CA GLY A 90 -2.28 5.02 -10.38
C GLY A 90 -2.71 5.74 -9.10
N PRO A 91 -4.01 5.67 -8.77
CA PRO A 91 -4.59 6.42 -7.66
C PRO A 91 -4.15 5.93 -6.28
N ALA A 92 -3.55 4.74 -6.19
CA ALA A 92 -3.08 4.15 -4.95
C ALA A 92 -1.80 4.81 -4.40
N LEU A 93 -1.25 5.81 -5.09
CA LEU A 93 -0.09 6.57 -4.62
C LEU A 93 -0.45 7.56 -3.49
N GLY A 94 -1.69 8.06 -3.43
CA GLY A 94 -2.14 8.92 -2.32
C GLY A 94 -1.44 10.27 -2.24
N LEU A 95 -0.85 10.74 -3.35
CA LEU A 95 -0.03 11.94 -3.39
C LEU A 95 -0.89 13.19 -3.59
N SER A 96 -0.78 14.16 -2.66
CA SER A 96 -1.40 15.48 -2.78
C SER A 96 -0.45 16.43 -3.51
N GLY A 97 -0.82 16.89 -4.71
CA GLY A 97 -0.18 18.07 -5.32
C GLY A 97 0.81 17.87 -6.48
N ASN A 98 0.87 16.69 -7.14
CA ASN A 98 1.59 16.52 -8.41
C ASN A 98 0.75 15.82 -9.50
N ALA A 99 -0.58 15.85 -9.37
CA ALA A 99 -1.44 15.55 -10.50
C ALA A 99 -1.41 16.77 -11.42
N ALA A 100 -0.66 16.68 -12.52
CA ALA A 100 -1.00 17.47 -13.69
C ALA A 100 -2.50 17.26 -13.94
N SER A 101 -3.28 18.33 -13.73
CA SER A 101 -4.73 18.43 -13.92
C SER A 101 -5.65 17.47 -13.13
N VAL A 102 -6.56 18.08 -12.38
CA VAL A 102 -7.81 17.50 -11.91
C VAL A 102 -8.49 16.78 -13.08
N GLY A 103 -8.65 15.45 -12.99
CA GLY A 103 -9.38 14.65 -13.97
C GLY A 103 -8.64 13.44 -14.54
N GLN A 104 -7.32 13.29 -14.34
CA GLN A 104 -6.58 12.18 -14.93
C GLN A 104 -6.17 11.10 -13.92
N GLN A 105 -6.71 9.91 -14.15
CA GLN A 105 -6.46 8.64 -13.46
C GLN A 105 -5.01 8.10 -13.62
N THR A 106 -4.02 8.98 -13.79
CA THR A 106 -2.67 8.65 -14.30
C THR A 106 -1.54 9.24 -13.45
N ALA A 107 -1.74 9.38 -12.12
CA ALA A 107 -0.65 9.76 -11.23
C ALA A 107 0.49 8.74 -11.32
N SER A 108 1.72 9.21 -11.53
CA SER A 108 2.91 8.36 -11.58
C SER A 108 4.00 8.94 -10.69
N ALA A 109 4.68 8.08 -9.95
CA ALA A 109 5.82 8.42 -9.13
C ALA A 109 6.95 7.47 -9.48
N VAL A 110 7.95 7.98 -10.23
CA VAL A 110 9.12 7.20 -10.65
C VAL A 110 9.96 6.81 -9.44
N LEU A 111 10.08 7.74 -8.50
CA LEU A 111 10.87 7.61 -7.27
C LEU A 111 9.95 7.54 -6.05
N PRO A 112 10.40 6.90 -4.95
CA PRO A 112 9.67 6.87 -3.70
C PRO A 112 9.27 8.27 -3.24
N THR A 113 7.96 8.48 -3.06
CA THR A 113 7.42 9.78 -2.67
C THR A 113 6.67 9.65 -1.35
N PRO A 114 6.93 10.51 -0.35
CA PRO A 114 6.25 10.43 0.94
C PRO A 114 4.78 10.82 0.83
N VAL A 115 3.91 10.02 1.47
CA VAL A 115 2.48 10.26 1.56
C VAL A 115 2.19 11.27 2.67
N ARG A 116 2.27 12.56 2.34
CA ARG A 116 2.17 13.67 3.31
C ARG A 116 0.89 13.66 4.16
N GLY A 117 -0.21 13.11 3.64
CA GLY A 117 -1.47 12.96 4.40
C GLY A 117 -1.36 12.07 5.65
N LEU A 118 -0.24 11.37 5.85
CA LEU A 118 0.02 10.47 6.97
C LEU A 118 1.14 10.95 7.92
N ALA A 119 1.75 12.11 7.68
CA ALA A 119 2.99 12.56 8.36
C ALA A 119 2.90 12.61 9.90
N SER A 120 1.70 12.70 10.48
CA SER A 120 1.47 12.75 11.94
C SER A 120 0.66 11.57 12.48
N LYS A 121 0.51 10.50 11.70
CA LYS A 121 -0.35 9.37 12.04
C LYS A 121 0.39 8.21 12.69
N GLY A 122 1.72 8.15 12.61
CA GLY A 122 2.53 7.07 13.17
C GLY A 122 2.11 5.71 12.62
N VAL A 123 2.34 5.49 11.32
CA VAL A 123 1.97 4.24 10.67
C VAL A 123 2.86 3.10 11.17
N VAL A 124 2.26 1.95 11.47
CA VAL A 124 2.94 0.75 11.99
C VAL A 124 2.76 -0.47 11.10
N GLN A 125 1.81 -0.45 10.17
CA GLN A 125 1.61 -1.52 9.20
C GLN A 125 1.08 -0.97 7.88
N ILE A 126 1.55 -1.54 6.77
CA ILE A 126 1.08 -1.25 5.42
C ILE A 126 0.50 -2.50 4.75
N GLY A 127 -0.44 -2.29 3.84
CA GLY A 127 -0.99 -3.31 2.95
C GLY A 127 -1.20 -2.73 1.55
N CYS A 128 -0.87 -3.52 0.53
CA CYS A 128 -0.92 -3.10 -0.87
C CYS A 128 -1.81 -4.04 -1.68
N GLY A 129 -2.98 -3.55 -2.08
CA GLY A 129 -3.85 -4.25 -3.03
C GLY A 129 -3.51 -3.91 -4.47
N LYS A 130 -4.28 -4.44 -5.44
CA LYS A 130 -4.00 -4.19 -6.87
C LYS A 130 -4.13 -2.72 -7.26
N TYR A 131 -5.08 -2.02 -6.66
CA TYR A 131 -5.41 -0.63 -6.99
C TYR A 131 -5.61 0.26 -5.75
N HIS A 132 -5.32 -0.25 -4.56
CA HIS A 132 -5.54 0.49 -3.32
C HIS A 132 -4.43 0.18 -2.32
N THR A 133 -4.28 1.09 -1.36
CA THR A 133 -3.35 0.96 -0.24
C THR A 133 -4.16 1.10 1.04
N VAL A 134 -3.78 0.32 2.05
CA VAL A 134 -4.32 0.39 3.42
C VAL A 134 -3.16 0.51 4.39
N VAL A 135 -3.35 1.29 5.46
CA VAL A 135 -2.36 1.45 6.52
C VAL A 135 -3.04 1.41 7.88
N LEU A 136 -2.29 0.94 8.87
CA LEU A 136 -2.66 0.92 10.29
C LEU A 136 -1.73 1.85 11.05
N THR A 137 -2.30 2.69 11.91
CA THR A 137 -1.54 3.55 12.83
C THR A 137 -1.32 2.87 14.19
N TYR A 138 -0.37 3.37 14.96
CA TYR A 138 -0.16 2.94 16.35
C TYR A 138 -1.39 3.18 17.25
N SER A 139 -2.22 4.18 16.90
CA SER A 139 -3.50 4.47 17.57
C SER A 139 -4.63 3.51 17.21
N GLY A 140 -4.38 2.53 16.33
CA GLY A 140 -5.39 1.57 15.87
C GLY A 140 -6.37 2.14 14.83
N GLU A 141 -6.03 3.28 14.21
CA GLU A 141 -6.79 3.85 13.11
C GLU A 141 -6.37 3.23 11.78
N VAL A 142 -7.36 3.02 10.89
CA VAL A 142 -7.12 2.51 9.55
C VAL A 142 -7.33 3.64 8.55
N PHE A 143 -6.37 3.82 7.65
CA PHE A 143 -6.52 4.71 6.50
C PHE A 143 -6.41 3.89 5.22
N SER A 144 -7.20 4.25 4.21
CA SER A 144 -7.16 3.61 2.91
C SER A 144 -7.41 4.61 1.79
N TRP A 145 -6.87 4.33 0.61
CA TRP A 145 -7.00 5.15 -0.58
C TRP A 145 -6.71 4.33 -1.84
N GLY A 146 -7.01 4.91 -3.00
CA GLY A 146 -6.87 4.31 -4.32
C GLY A 146 -8.21 4.02 -5.00
N GLY A 147 -8.19 3.12 -5.96
CA GLY A 147 -9.37 2.65 -6.67
C GLY A 147 -10.34 1.95 -5.73
N ASN A 148 -11.62 2.30 -5.86
CA ASN A 148 -12.71 1.91 -4.97
C ASN A 148 -13.96 1.41 -5.74
N LYS A 149 -13.79 1.00 -7.00
CA LYS A 149 -14.87 0.45 -7.85
C LYS A 149 -15.67 -0.71 -7.20
N TYR A 150 -15.04 -1.47 -6.30
CA TYR A 150 -15.66 -2.58 -5.57
C TYR A 150 -15.86 -2.30 -4.08
N GLY A 151 -15.71 -1.05 -3.62
CA GLY A 151 -15.75 -0.74 -2.19
C GLY A 151 -14.51 -1.20 -1.42
N GLN A 152 -13.41 -1.55 -2.09
CA GLN A 152 -12.22 -2.15 -1.47
C GLN A 152 -11.46 -1.21 -0.55
N THR A 153 -11.70 0.11 -0.63
CA THR A 153 -11.15 1.06 0.35
C THR A 153 -12.04 1.17 1.59
N GLY A 154 -13.25 0.59 1.59
CA GLY A 154 -14.21 0.69 2.70
C GLY A 154 -14.95 2.02 2.77
N HIS A 155 -14.91 2.85 1.72
CA HIS A 155 -15.51 4.19 1.69
C HIS A 155 -16.88 4.25 0.99
N SER A 156 -17.70 3.20 1.10
CA SER A 156 -18.91 3.06 0.26
C SER A 156 -20.13 2.59 1.07
N TRP A 157 -20.87 3.55 1.63
CA TRP A 157 -22.25 3.34 2.07
C TRP A 157 -23.09 4.62 2.19
N ARG A 158 -22.48 5.80 2.31
CA ARG A 158 -23.24 7.06 2.47
C ARG A 158 -23.13 7.93 1.25
N ASN A 159 -24.05 7.73 0.31
CA ASN A 159 -24.89 8.79 -0.26
C ASN A 159 -25.52 8.29 -1.57
N LEU A 160 -26.80 8.54 -1.72
CA LEU A 160 -27.62 8.31 -2.93
C LEU A 160 -27.17 9.19 -4.13
N LYS A 161 -25.87 9.48 -4.26
CA LYS A 161 -25.22 10.21 -5.35
C LYS A 161 -23.86 9.58 -5.65
N GLY A 162 -23.88 8.41 -6.32
CA GLY A 162 -22.70 7.78 -6.92
C GLY A 162 -21.72 7.15 -5.93
N VAL A 163 -21.19 5.98 -6.29
CA VAL A 163 -20.05 5.37 -5.60
C VAL A 163 -18.80 6.17 -5.98
N GLU A 164 -18.09 6.75 -5.01
CA GLU A 164 -16.77 7.34 -5.26
C GLU A 164 -15.83 6.23 -5.73
N GLU A 165 -15.55 6.20 -7.04
CA GLU A 165 -14.75 5.16 -7.67
C GLU A 165 -13.26 5.25 -7.32
N VAL A 166 -12.81 6.40 -6.83
CA VAL A 166 -11.41 6.66 -6.48
C VAL A 166 -11.34 7.56 -5.25
N VAL A 167 -10.68 7.07 -4.21
CA VAL A 167 -10.32 7.86 -3.03
C VAL A 167 -8.86 8.29 -3.21
N SER A 168 -8.64 9.53 -3.62
CA SER A 168 -7.32 9.99 -4.12
C SER A 168 -6.25 10.24 -3.05
N GLN A 169 -6.64 10.35 -1.79
CA GLN A 169 -5.77 10.62 -0.65
C GLN A 169 -6.10 9.70 0.52
N PRO A 170 -5.16 9.44 1.44
CA PRO A 170 -5.43 8.65 2.63
C PRO A 170 -6.64 9.16 3.39
N ARG A 171 -7.68 8.34 3.46
CA ARG A 171 -8.91 8.66 4.18
C ARG A 171 -9.13 7.64 5.29
N ARG A 172 -9.45 8.13 6.48
CA ARG A 172 -9.74 7.30 7.64
C ARG A 172 -10.97 6.43 7.37
N VAL A 173 -10.82 5.12 7.50
CA VAL A 173 -11.90 4.13 7.43
C VAL A 173 -12.56 4.07 8.79
N GLY A 174 -13.89 4.13 8.82
CA GLY A 174 -14.65 3.86 10.04
C GLY A 174 -14.52 2.40 10.43
N VAL A 175 -13.68 2.11 11.43
CA VAL A 175 -13.69 0.84 12.15
C VAL A 175 -14.78 0.95 13.24
N ARG A 176 -15.55 -0.12 13.47
CA ARG A 176 -16.68 -0.16 14.41
C ARG A 176 -16.39 0.64 15.69
N GLU A 177 -17.36 1.40 16.18
CA GLU A 177 -17.20 2.21 17.40
C GLU A 177 -16.67 1.36 18.56
N GLY A 178 -15.62 1.86 19.23
CA GLY A 178 -14.95 1.16 20.33
C GLY A 178 -13.99 0.02 19.94
N ALA A 179 -13.82 -0.30 18.66
CA ALA A 179 -12.92 -1.37 18.21
C ALA A 179 -11.70 -0.82 17.46
N ALA A 180 -10.55 -0.75 18.13
CA ALA A 180 -9.27 -0.41 17.50
C ALA A 180 -8.85 -1.52 16.53
N ALA A 181 -8.26 -1.17 15.39
CA ALA A 181 -7.66 -2.14 14.49
C ALA A 181 -6.32 -2.65 15.06
N ARG A 182 -6.04 -3.94 14.83
CA ARG A 182 -4.83 -4.63 15.28
C ARG A 182 -3.97 -5.09 14.10
N TRP A 183 -4.61 -5.48 13.01
CA TRP A 183 -3.94 -5.86 11.76
C TRP A 183 -4.74 -5.43 10.54
N VAL A 184 -4.03 -5.10 9.45
CA VAL A 184 -4.60 -4.85 8.12
C VAL A 184 -3.94 -5.75 7.08
N SER A 185 -4.71 -6.14 6.06
CA SER A 185 -4.21 -6.83 4.88
C SER A 185 -5.02 -6.41 3.65
N ALA A 186 -4.36 -6.34 2.49
CA ALA A 186 -4.99 -6.02 1.22
C ALA A 186 -4.67 -7.09 0.18
N SER A 187 -5.70 -7.53 -0.53
CA SER A 187 -5.60 -8.41 -1.70
C SER A 187 -5.84 -7.61 -2.98
N ASN A 188 -6.02 -8.30 -4.12
CA ASN A 188 -6.30 -7.62 -5.38
C ASN A 188 -7.47 -6.64 -5.30
N THR A 189 -8.57 -7.04 -4.65
CA THR A 189 -9.83 -6.27 -4.63
C THR A 189 -10.55 -6.33 -3.28
N HIS A 190 -9.86 -6.71 -2.20
CA HIS A 190 -10.45 -6.80 -0.86
C HIS A 190 -9.47 -6.30 0.18
N THR A 191 -9.99 -5.67 1.22
CA THR A 191 -9.27 -5.32 2.44
C THR A 191 -9.82 -6.14 3.60
N LEU A 192 -8.93 -6.65 4.43
CA LEU A 192 -9.20 -7.30 5.71
C LEU A 192 -8.63 -6.43 6.83
N VAL A 193 -9.42 -6.23 7.88
CA VAL A 193 -9.02 -5.60 9.13
C VAL A 193 -9.36 -6.56 10.26
N ILE A 194 -8.42 -6.85 11.14
CA ILE A 194 -8.68 -7.58 12.39
C ILE A 194 -8.69 -6.55 13.51
N THR A 195 -9.77 -6.49 14.28
CA THR A 195 -9.89 -5.60 15.44
C THR A 195 -9.22 -6.20 16.69
N ALA A 196 -8.96 -5.35 17.69
CA ALA A 196 -8.33 -5.76 18.95
C ALA A 196 -9.13 -6.80 19.74
N ASP A 197 -10.45 -6.83 19.56
CA ASP A 197 -11.36 -7.85 20.10
C ASP A 197 -11.45 -9.11 19.22
N GLY A 198 -10.60 -9.23 18.19
CA GLY A 198 -10.46 -10.43 17.37
C GLY A 198 -11.50 -10.56 16.23
N VAL A 199 -12.29 -9.52 15.97
CA VAL A 199 -13.33 -9.56 14.93
C VAL A 199 -12.75 -9.21 13.56
N PRO A 200 -12.91 -10.07 12.53
CA PRO A 200 -12.53 -9.75 11.18
C PRO A 200 -13.58 -8.87 10.49
N LEU A 201 -13.12 -7.79 9.87
CA LEU A 201 -13.91 -6.90 9.02
C LEU A 201 -13.33 -6.92 7.61
N THR A 202 -14.19 -7.09 6.62
CA THR A 202 -13.79 -7.18 5.21
C THR A 202 -14.60 -6.24 4.34
N CYS A 203 -13.96 -5.60 3.36
CA CYS A 203 -14.64 -4.83 2.31
C CYS A 203 -14.01 -5.12 0.94
N GLY A 204 -14.75 -4.84 -0.13
CA GLY A 204 -14.31 -5.11 -1.50
C GLY A 204 -15.27 -6.00 -2.29
N SER A 205 -14.72 -6.65 -3.32
CA SER A 205 -15.51 -7.54 -4.18
C SER A 205 -16.09 -8.72 -3.39
N ASN A 206 -17.17 -9.36 -3.85
CA ASN A 206 -17.62 -10.63 -3.27
C ASN A 206 -17.83 -11.73 -4.33
N LYS A 207 -17.19 -11.58 -5.50
CA LYS A 207 -17.44 -12.43 -6.67
C LYS A 207 -17.12 -13.93 -6.47
N HIS A 208 -16.47 -14.29 -5.37
CA HIS A 208 -16.11 -15.68 -5.02
C HIS A 208 -16.29 -16.00 -3.52
N GLY A 209 -17.14 -15.27 -2.79
CA GLY A 209 -17.24 -15.43 -1.33
C GLY A 209 -16.01 -14.95 -0.55
N ALA A 210 -15.14 -14.16 -1.21
CA ALA A 210 -13.85 -13.72 -0.69
C ALA A 210 -13.94 -12.81 0.55
N LEU A 211 -15.14 -12.33 0.90
CA LEU A 211 -15.39 -11.58 2.14
C LEU A 211 -15.69 -12.48 3.34
N GLY A 212 -15.80 -13.81 3.16
CA GLY A 212 -16.09 -14.74 4.25
C GLY A 212 -17.46 -14.54 4.91
N ARG A 213 -18.34 -13.75 4.29
CA ARG A 213 -19.73 -13.55 4.70
C ARG A 213 -20.63 -14.38 3.80
N SER A 214 -21.59 -15.11 4.39
CA SER A 214 -22.64 -15.77 3.61
C SER A 214 -23.31 -14.75 2.70
N VAL A 215 -23.57 -15.12 1.46
CA VAL A 215 -24.39 -14.31 0.55
C VAL A 215 -25.80 -14.37 1.12
N THR A 216 -26.25 -13.36 1.86
CA THR A 216 -27.69 -13.19 2.07
C THR A 216 -28.28 -12.87 0.70
N ALA A 217 -29.16 -13.77 0.25
CA ALA A 217 -29.97 -13.65 -0.96
C ALA A 217 -30.74 -12.33 -1.02
#